data_AF-A0A8U0LI88-F1
#
_entry.id   AF-A0A8U0LI88-F1
#
_cell.length_a   1.000
_cell.length_b   1.000
_cell.length_c   1.000
_cell.angle_alpha   90.00
_cell.angle_beta   90.00
_cell.angle_gamma   90.00
#
_symmetry.space_group_name_H-M   'P 1'
#
loop_
_entity.id
_entity.type
_entity.pdbx_description
1 polymer ?
#
loop_
_entity_poly.entity_id
_entity_poly.type
_entity_poly.pdbx_seq_one_letter_code
_entity_poly.pdbx_strand_id
1 'polypeptide(L)'
;VSRQIDLKDAKEGMWVEFDSIEPKSTSQSDADGEKPFWEGKICKEIEGLHVKVTFKSGAVLTGVLNDIGDICTSDDFSDAIIISSTSSDFSPVSAIESVELVDDDGRERITDITKVCAGDTVVMTTGNKYKVLKTSQAENAQHLYVRPVEVFTGDGFWIDDSYFDHAIIRTAYTLDNLPKEPGFYKASTKSVWKYDGNLWSPVLNHDGEIAPAYPVSVQNPKHFLKSSVKAGRFPFEKVEATFQ
;
A
#
# COMPACT_ATOMS: atom_id res chain seq x y z
N VAL A 1 -25.92 -41.92 10.53
CA VAL A 1 -25.98 -40.88 11.58
C VAL A 1 -24.56 -40.39 11.81
N SER A 2 -24.15 -39.35 11.10
CA SER A 2 -22.84 -38.72 11.27
C SER A 2 -22.84 -37.95 12.59
N ARG A 3 -21.93 -38.29 13.50
CA ARG A 3 -21.68 -37.49 14.71
C ARG A 3 -20.43 -36.66 14.45
N GLN A 4 -20.58 -35.35 14.57
CA GLN A 4 -19.47 -34.42 14.59
C GLN A 4 -18.60 -34.72 15.80
N ILE A 5 -17.30 -34.86 15.58
CA ILE A 5 -16.31 -35.18 16.62
C ILE A 5 -15.34 -34.01 16.67
N ASP A 6 -15.04 -33.50 17.87
CA ASP A 6 -14.04 -32.46 18.05
C ASP A 6 -12.65 -33.01 17.73
N LEU A 7 -11.78 -32.17 17.15
CA LEU A 7 -10.44 -32.54 16.71
C LEU A 7 -9.56 -33.13 17.83
N LYS A 8 -9.79 -32.67 19.07
CA LYS A 8 -9.09 -33.15 20.28
C LYS A 8 -9.42 -34.59 20.65
N ASP A 9 -10.51 -35.13 20.13
CA ASP A 9 -11.02 -36.48 20.41
C ASP A 9 -10.72 -37.47 19.27
N ALA A 10 -9.99 -37.03 18.23
CA ALA A 10 -9.54 -37.87 17.13
C ALA A 10 -8.43 -38.84 17.59
N LYS A 11 -8.52 -40.11 17.17
CA LYS A 11 -7.55 -41.16 17.50
C LYS A 11 -6.83 -41.67 16.27
N GLU A 12 -5.65 -42.23 16.49
CA GLU A 12 -4.83 -42.86 15.46
C GLU A 12 -5.63 -43.96 14.72
N GLY A 13 -5.73 -43.84 13.39
CA GLY A 13 -6.55 -44.71 12.53
C GLY A 13 -7.89 -44.10 12.07
N MET A 14 -8.26 -42.89 12.51
CA MET A 14 -9.43 -42.16 11.98
C MET A 14 -9.05 -41.37 10.73
N TRP A 15 -9.82 -41.52 9.65
CA TRP A 15 -9.67 -40.77 8.40
C TRP A 15 -10.84 -39.80 8.21
N VAL A 16 -10.54 -38.62 7.69
CA VAL A 16 -11.53 -37.58 7.34
C VAL A 16 -11.62 -37.53 5.82
N GLU A 17 -12.81 -37.75 5.27
CA GLU A 17 -13.11 -37.45 3.88
C GLU A 17 -13.39 -35.95 3.76
N PHE A 18 -12.58 -35.25 2.96
CA PHE A 18 -12.86 -33.87 2.57
C PHE A 18 -13.57 -33.93 1.22
N ASP A 19 -14.81 -33.44 1.16
CA ASP A 19 -15.48 -33.23 -0.11
C ASP A 19 -14.61 -32.31 -0.97
N SER A 20 -14.29 -32.76 -2.19
CA SER A 20 -13.49 -32.01 -3.14
C SER A 20 -14.16 -30.66 -3.39
N ILE A 21 -13.47 -29.57 -3.03
CA ILE A 21 -13.87 -28.23 -3.45
C ILE A 21 -13.54 -28.14 -4.95
N GLU A 22 -14.52 -28.38 -5.79
CA GLU A 22 -14.42 -28.00 -7.20
C GLU A 22 -14.14 -26.50 -7.27
N PRO A 23 -13.12 -26.04 -8.02
CA PRO A 23 -12.87 -24.63 -8.18
C PRO A 23 -14.08 -24.02 -8.88
N LYS A 24 -14.85 -23.21 -8.16
CA LYS A 24 -15.81 -22.30 -8.78
C LYS A 24 -15.01 -21.38 -9.69
N SER A 25 -15.09 -21.66 -10.99
CA SER A 25 -14.76 -20.73 -12.06
C SER A 25 -15.68 -19.53 -11.92
N THR A 26 -15.28 -18.54 -11.14
CA THR A 26 -15.99 -17.26 -11.09
C THR A 26 -15.45 -16.41 -12.22
N SER A 27 -16.04 -16.58 -13.40
CA SER A 27 -16.23 -15.45 -14.30
C SER A 27 -17.00 -14.38 -13.52
N GLN A 28 -16.29 -13.40 -12.94
CA GLN A 28 -16.91 -12.23 -12.34
C GLN A 28 -17.47 -11.35 -13.47
N SER A 29 -18.69 -11.67 -13.89
CA SER A 29 -19.66 -10.68 -14.33
C SER A 29 -20.53 -10.32 -13.13
N ASP A 30 -20.35 -9.10 -12.65
CA ASP A 30 -21.30 -8.17 -12.03
C ASP A 30 -22.54 -8.70 -11.27
N ALA A 31 -22.74 -8.06 -10.11
CA ALA A 31 -23.95 -8.02 -9.28
C ALA A 31 -24.12 -9.13 -8.23
N ASP A 32 -23.41 -9.00 -7.11
CA ASP A 32 -23.97 -9.39 -5.81
C ASP A 32 -23.81 -8.23 -4.82
N GLY A 33 -24.87 -7.96 -4.07
CA GLY A 33 -25.12 -6.70 -3.36
C GLY A 33 -24.28 -6.45 -2.12
N GLU A 34 -22.96 -6.37 -2.27
CA GLU A 34 -22.10 -5.81 -1.22
C GLU A 34 -22.44 -4.32 -1.05
N LYS A 35 -22.85 -3.97 0.16
CA LYS A 35 -23.03 -2.58 0.57
C LYS A 35 -21.71 -1.84 0.37
N PRO A 36 -21.71 -0.66 -0.26
CA PRO A 36 -20.48 0.09 -0.43
C PRO A 36 -19.85 0.42 0.93
N PHE A 37 -18.52 0.48 0.99
CA PHE A 37 -17.76 0.65 2.24
C PHE A 37 -18.17 1.89 3.06
N TRP A 38 -18.73 2.90 2.38
CA TRP A 38 -19.14 4.17 2.94
C TRP A 38 -20.60 4.18 3.42
N GLU A 39 -21.40 3.14 3.16
CA GLU A 39 -22.81 3.11 3.55
C GLU A 39 -22.94 3.18 5.09
N GLY A 40 -23.59 4.24 5.58
CA GLY A 40 -23.81 4.46 7.01
C GLY A 40 -22.60 5.02 7.78
N LYS A 41 -21.55 5.47 7.07
CA LYS A 41 -20.39 6.14 7.67
C LYS A 41 -20.56 7.65 7.71
N ILE A 42 -19.96 8.30 8.71
CA ILE A 42 -19.85 9.76 8.74
C ILE A 42 -18.59 10.23 7.99
N CYS A 43 -18.61 11.44 7.41
CA CYS A 43 -17.50 11.97 6.61
C CYS A 43 -16.15 11.91 7.35
N LYS A 44 -16.17 12.20 8.65
CA LYS A 44 -14.98 12.14 9.50
C LYS A 44 -14.41 10.73 9.70
N GLU A 45 -15.21 9.67 9.58
CA GLU A 45 -14.73 8.29 9.70
C GLU A 45 -13.97 7.83 8.44
N ILE A 46 -14.24 8.47 7.31
CA ILE A 46 -13.65 8.15 6.02
C ILE A 46 -12.70 9.25 5.52
N GLU A 47 -12.50 10.30 6.32
CA GLU A 47 -11.47 11.32 6.10
C GLU A 47 -10.11 10.64 5.91
N GLY A 48 -9.35 11.11 4.91
CA GLY A 48 -8.03 10.58 4.59
C GLY A 48 -8.03 9.30 3.74
N LEU A 49 -9.19 8.71 3.44
CA LEU A 49 -9.26 7.58 2.51
C LEU A 49 -9.02 8.06 1.08
N HIS A 50 -8.19 7.33 0.35
CA HIS A 50 -8.04 7.53 -1.09
C HIS A 50 -9.13 6.76 -1.82
N VAL A 51 -9.85 7.46 -2.68
CA VAL A 51 -11.01 6.90 -3.36
C VAL A 51 -10.93 7.19 -4.85
N LYS A 52 -11.56 6.30 -5.62
CA LYS A 52 -11.85 6.49 -7.03
C LYS A 52 -13.34 6.74 -7.15
N VAL A 53 -13.69 7.84 -7.79
CA VAL A 53 -15.07 8.28 -8.02
C VAL A 53 -15.36 8.18 -9.50
N THR A 54 -16.38 7.41 -9.84
CA THR A 54 -16.90 7.31 -11.21
C THR A 54 -18.19 8.10 -11.29
N PHE A 55 -18.26 9.07 -12.20
CA PHE A 55 -19.47 9.83 -12.47
C PHE A 55 -20.32 9.13 -13.52
N LYS A 56 -21.64 9.35 -13.49
CA LYS A 56 -22.58 8.83 -14.50
C LYS A 56 -22.30 9.32 -15.93
N SER A 57 -21.50 10.38 -16.07
CA SER A 57 -21.01 10.85 -17.36
C SER A 57 -19.88 10.00 -17.96
N GLY A 58 -19.35 9.03 -17.19
CA GLY A 58 -18.14 8.26 -17.51
C GLY A 58 -16.84 8.96 -17.09
N ALA A 59 -16.89 10.17 -16.53
CA ALA A 59 -15.70 10.80 -15.97
C ALA A 59 -15.23 10.05 -14.72
N VAL A 60 -13.91 9.95 -14.53
CA VAL A 60 -13.30 9.28 -13.37
C VAL A 60 -12.36 10.26 -12.69
N LEU A 61 -12.47 10.35 -11.37
CA LEU A 61 -11.60 11.13 -10.51
C LEU A 61 -11.00 10.21 -9.44
N THR A 62 -9.79 10.52 -9.00
CA THR A 62 -9.14 9.81 -7.89
C THR A 62 -8.52 10.83 -6.96
N GLY A 63 -8.72 10.68 -5.65
CA GLY A 63 -8.24 11.65 -4.68
C GLY A 63 -8.62 11.30 -3.24
N VAL A 64 -8.09 12.08 -2.29
CA VAL A 64 -8.20 11.81 -0.86
C VAL A 64 -9.35 12.62 -0.27
N LEU A 65 -10.18 11.95 0.54
CA LEU A 65 -11.31 12.58 1.23
C LEU A 65 -10.84 13.53 2.34
N ASN A 66 -11.47 14.70 2.46
CA ASN A 66 -11.35 15.59 3.63
C ASN A 66 -12.40 15.26 4.71
N ASP A 67 -12.41 16.07 5.77
CA ASP A 67 -13.28 15.91 6.94
C ASP A 67 -14.78 16.08 6.65
N ILE A 68 -15.13 16.68 5.50
CA ILE A 68 -16.50 16.81 5.00
C ILE A 68 -16.84 15.83 3.87
N GLY A 69 -15.91 14.93 3.52
CA GLY A 69 -16.14 13.86 2.54
C GLY A 69 -15.93 14.28 1.08
N ASP A 70 -15.24 15.39 0.82
CA ASP A 70 -14.92 15.86 -0.53
C ASP A 70 -13.48 15.54 -0.92
N ILE A 71 -13.20 15.46 -2.22
CA ILE A 71 -11.85 15.18 -2.71
C ILE A 71 -11.03 16.46 -2.70
N CYS A 72 -9.93 16.47 -1.96
CA CYS A 72 -8.99 17.59 -2.00
C CYS A 72 -8.13 17.56 -3.25
N THR A 73 -8.01 18.73 -3.87
CA THR A 73 -7.20 18.96 -5.05
C THR A 73 -5.93 19.78 -4.76
N SER A 74 -5.84 20.37 -3.57
CA SER A 74 -4.68 21.12 -3.09
C SER A 74 -4.13 20.54 -1.78
N ASP A 75 -2.83 20.73 -1.56
CA ASP A 75 -2.11 20.20 -0.37
C ASP A 75 -2.54 20.88 0.95
N ASP A 76 -3.18 22.04 0.87
CA ASP A 76 -3.70 22.80 2.00
C ASP A 76 -5.22 22.63 2.20
N PHE A 77 -5.84 21.70 1.44
CA PHE A 77 -7.27 21.38 1.52
C PHE A 77 -8.18 22.60 1.23
N SER A 78 -7.65 23.66 0.61
CA SER A 78 -8.41 24.88 0.26
C SER A 78 -9.33 24.70 -0.94
N ASP A 79 -8.94 23.84 -1.89
CA ASP A 79 -9.71 23.52 -3.08
C ASP A 79 -10.16 22.05 -3.05
N ALA A 80 -11.47 21.84 -3.08
CA ALA A 80 -12.07 20.51 -3.06
C ALA A 80 -13.09 20.32 -4.20
N ILE A 81 -13.13 19.11 -4.74
CA ILE A 81 -14.18 18.65 -5.65
C ILE A 81 -15.28 18.03 -4.79
N ILE A 82 -16.45 18.66 -4.87
CA ILE A 82 -17.64 18.24 -4.15
C ILE A 82 -18.07 16.87 -4.68
N ILE A 83 -18.04 15.88 -3.78
CA ILE A 83 -18.52 14.52 -4.06
C ILE A 83 -19.48 14.03 -2.99
N SER A 84 -19.51 14.64 -1.80
CA SER A 84 -20.54 14.38 -0.80
C SER A 84 -21.67 15.41 -0.87
N SER A 85 -22.90 14.94 -0.66
CA SER A 85 -24.11 15.77 -0.60
C SER A 85 -24.36 16.38 0.78
N THR A 86 -23.65 15.90 1.79
CA THR A 86 -23.76 16.30 3.19
C THR A 86 -22.38 16.36 3.83
N SER A 87 -22.21 17.26 4.81
CA SER A 87 -20.94 17.43 5.53
C SER A 87 -20.84 16.60 6.83
N SER A 88 -21.91 15.89 7.21
CA SER A 88 -21.95 15.05 8.41
C SER A 88 -21.85 13.57 8.05
N ASP A 89 -22.89 13.04 7.40
CA ASP A 89 -22.94 11.66 6.92
C ASP A 89 -22.36 11.63 5.52
N PHE A 90 -21.57 10.62 5.17
CA PHE A 90 -21.10 10.52 3.80
C PHE A 90 -22.20 9.99 2.91
N SER A 91 -22.57 10.78 1.92
CA SER A 91 -23.58 10.44 0.93
C SER A 91 -23.15 10.98 -0.42
N PRO A 92 -22.75 10.14 -1.39
CA PRO A 92 -22.32 10.60 -2.70
C PRO A 92 -23.38 11.49 -3.38
N VAL A 93 -22.94 12.54 -4.06
CA VAL A 93 -23.85 13.37 -4.86
C VAL A 93 -24.48 12.53 -5.98
N SER A 94 -25.71 12.88 -6.39
CA SER A 94 -26.50 12.10 -7.34
C SER A 94 -25.88 11.91 -8.73
N ALA A 95 -24.88 12.73 -9.09
CA ALA A 95 -24.11 12.62 -10.32
C ALA A 95 -23.06 11.48 -10.28
N ILE A 96 -22.75 10.95 -9.10
CA ILE A 96 -21.81 9.86 -8.91
C ILE A 96 -22.51 8.52 -9.13
N GLU A 97 -21.80 7.63 -9.81
CA GLU A 97 -22.19 6.25 -10.08
C GLU A 97 -21.56 5.30 -9.06
N SER A 98 -20.26 5.42 -8.81
CA SER A 98 -19.55 4.62 -7.80
C SER A 98 -18.50 5.43 -7.05
N VAL A 99 -18.28 5.05 -5.78
CA VAL A 99 -17.13 5.45 -4.98
C VAL A 99 -16.47 4.19 -4.48
N GLU A 100 -15.27 3.94 -4.95
CA GLU A 100 -14.47 2.75 -4.67
C GLU A 100 -13.29 3.14 -3.78
N LEU A 101 -12.98 2.34 -2.77
CA LEU A 101 -11.70 2.48 -2.07
C LEU A 101 -10.58 2.18 -3.05
N VAL A 102 -9.66 3.13 -3.19
CA VAL A 102 -8.39 2.86 -3.82
C VAL A 102 -7.53 2.22 -2.75
N ASP A 103 -7.05 1.01 -3.03
CA ASP A 103 -6.10 0.33 -2.14
C ASP A 103 -4.76 1.07 -2.21
N ASP A 104 -4.70 2.11 -1.39
CA ASP A 104 -3.66 3.11 -1.32
C ASP A 104 -2.73 2.75 -0.17
N ASP A 105 -2.22 1.52 -0.23
CA ASP A 105 -1.21 1.01 0.68
C ASP A 105 0.03 1.93 0.76
N GLY A 106 0.16 2.92 -0.13
CA GLY A 106 1.28 3.85 -0.22
C GLY A 106 2.60 3.15 -0.55
N ARG A 107 2.55 1.83 -0.75
CA ARG A 107 3.65 0.95 -1.05
C ARG A 107 3.71 0.82 -2.56
N GLU A 108 4.90 1.04 -3.09
CA GLU A 108 5.17 0.82 -4.51
C GLU A 108 4.74 -0.60 -4.88
N ARG A 109 3.98 -0.75 -5.96
CA ARG A 109 3.62 -2.05 -6.52
C ARG A 109 4.78 -2.50 -7.40
N ILE A 110 5.43 -3.59 -7.01
CA ILE A 110 6.40 -4.25 -7.88
C ILE A 110 5.59 -5.16 -8.80
N THR A 111 5.48 -4.81 -10.07
CA THR A 111 4.83 -5.64 -11.11
C THR A 111 5.83 -6.54 -11.85
N ASP A 112 7.13 -6.33 -11.62
CA ASP A 112 8.20 -7.14 -12.18
C ASP A 112 8.69 -8.10 -11.10
N ILE A 113 8.34 -9.39 -11.24
CA ILE A 113 8.69 -10.43 -10.26
C ILE A 113 10.20 -10.51 -10.01
N THR A 114 11.02 -10.10 -10.98
CA THR A 114 12.48 -10.12 -10.86
C THR A 114 13.03 -9.11 -9.83
N LYS A 115 12.19 -8.16 -9.42
CA LYS A 115 12.51 -7.12 -8.42
C LYS A 115 12.01 -7.47 -7.02
N VAL A 116 11.26 -8.57 -6.88
CA VAL A 116 10.72 -9.01 -5.59
C VAL A 116 11.84 -9.53 -4.71
N CYS A 117 11.82 -9.15 -3.44
CA CYS A 117 12.83 -9.52 -2.46
C CYS A 117 12.25 -10.36 -1.33
N ALA A 118 13.12 -11.12 -0.66
CA ALA A 118 12.75 -11.85 0.55
C ALA A 118 12.19 -10.88 1.61
N GLY A 119 10.94 -11.09 1.99
CA GLY A 119 10.22 -10.28 2.96
C GLY A 119 9.02 -9.54 2.43
N ASP A 120 8.95 -9.29 1.13
CA ASP A 120 7.82 -8.62 0.50
C ASP A 120 6.53 -9.43 0.67
N THR A 121 5.40 -8.74 0.59
CA THR A 121 4.10 -9.40 0.51
C THR A 121 3.71 -9.43 -0.96
N VAL A 122 3.57 -10.61 -1.54
CA VAL A 122 3.10 -10.79 -2.90
C VAL A 122 1.62 -11.10 -2.92
N VAL A 123 0.93 -10.49 -3.86
CA VAL A 123 -0.46 -10.77 -4.22
C VAL A 123 -0.43 -11.69 -5.43
N MET A 124 -1.11 -12.82 -5.32
CA MET A 124 -1.29 -13.74 -6.45
C MET A 124 -2.42 -13.25 -7.37
N THR A 125 -2.49 -13.78 -8.57
CA THR A 125 -3.62 -13.58 -9.51
C THR A 125 -4.98 -13.96 -8.92
N THR A 126 -4.99 -14.83 -7.90
CA THR A 126 -6.20 -15.20 -7.14
C THR A 126 -6.60 -14.17 -6.08
N GLY A 127 -5.84 -13.09 -5.90
CA GLY A 127 -5.99 -12.09 -4.84
C GLY A 127 -5.37 -12.49 -3.49
N ASN A 128 -4.90 -13.73 -3.34
CA ASN A 128 -4.33 -14.22 -2.09
C ASN A 128 -2.97 -13.59 -1.79
N LYS A 129 -2.76 -13.22 -0.51
CA LYS A 129 -1.55 -12.55 -0.04
C LYS A 129 -0.58 -13.54 0.61
N TYR A 130 0.67 -13.54 0.15
CA TYR A 130 1.74 -14.38 0.70
C TYR A 130 2.97 -13.56 1.03
N LYS A 131 3.68 -13.94 2.09
CA LYS A 131 4.96 -13.36 2.47
C LYS A 131 6.10 -14.12 1.81
N VAL A 132 6.96 -13.41 1.09
CA VAL A 132 8.17 -13.97 0.49
C VAL A 132 9.18 -14.24 1.61
N LEU A 133 9.74 -15.45 1.63
CA LEU A 133 10.75 -15.89 2.57
C LEU A 133 12.12 -16.00 1.92
N LYS A 134 12.18 -16.45 0.66
CA LYS A 134 13.41 -16.57 -0.14
C LYS A 134 13.09 -16.33 -1.61
N THR A 135 14.11 -15.96 -2.38
CA THR A 135 14.04 -15.83 -3.83
C THR A 135 15.14 -16.68 -4.47
N SER A 136 14.89 -17.22 -5.65
CA SER A 136 15.87 -17.96 -6.46
C SER A 136 15.76 -17.51 -7.91
N GLN A 137 16.91 -17.22 -8.52
CA GLN A 137 16.99 -16.96 -9.96
C GLN A 137 17.46 -18.22 -10.67
N ALA A 138 16.65 -18.72 -11.60
CA ALA A 138 17.00 -19.83 -12.48
C ALA A 138 16.79 -19.40 -13.93
N GLU A 139 17.85 -19.41 -14.75
CA GLU A 139 17.84 -19.34 -16.23
C GLU A 139 16.69 -18.57 -16.91
N ASN A 140 16.38 -17.35 -16.44
CA ASN A 140 15.34 -16.41 -16.91
C ASN A 140 13.97 -16.42 -16.19
N ALA A 141 13.83 -17.10 -15.05
CA ALA A 141 12.65 -17.03 -14.19
C ALA A 141 13.05 -16.82 -12.72
N GLN A 142 12.35 -15.90 -12.05
CA GLN A 142 12.48 -15.72 -10.60
C GLN A 142 11.42 -16.54 -9.88
N HIS A 143 11.88 -17.49 -9.06
CA HIS A 143 11.02 -18.27 -8.20
C HIS A 143 10.99 -17.66 -6.80
N LEU A 144 9.81 -17.61 -6.20
CA LEU A 144 9.62 -17.09 -4.85
C LEU A 144 9.25 -18.22 -3.91
N TYR A 145 9.92 -18.34 -2.77
CA TYR A 145 9.49 -19.23 -1.69
C TYR A 145 8.63 -18.41 -0.74
N VAL A 146 7.34 -18.72 -0.65
CA VAL A 146 6.35 -17.87 0.02
C VAL A 146 5.58 -18.62 1.11
N ARG A 147 4.93 -17.88 2.00
CA ARG A 147 4.06 -18.41 3.05
C ARG A 147 2.78 -17.58 3.15
N PRO A 148 1.59 -18.18 3.33
CA PRO A 148 0.35 -17.42 3.50
C PRO A 148 0.46 -16.39 4.63
N VAL A 149 -0.08 -15.19 4.44
CA VAL A 149 -0.08 -14.15 5.48
C VAL A 149 -1.04 -14.49 6.62
N GLU A 150 -2.14 -15.19 6.31
CA GLU A 150 -3.23 -15.48 7.25
C GLU A 150 -3.02 -16.76 8.10
N VAL A 151 -2.01 -17.58 7.77
CA VAL A 151 -1.75 -18.85 8.47
C VAL A 151 -0.40 -18.78 9.20
N PHE A 152 -0.46 -18.75 10.53
CA PHE A 152 0.74 -18.65 11.39
C PHE A 152 1.56 -19.96 11.47
N THR A 153 1.02 -21.09 11.04
CA THR A 153 1.64 -22.41 11.13
C THR A 153 1.63 -23.10 9.77
N GLY A 154 2.76 -23.10 9.07
CA GLY A 154 2.95 -23.81 7.82
C GLY A 154 4.36 -23.60 7.25
N ASP A 155 4.93 -24.67 6.69
CA ASP A 155 6.12 -24.57 5.85
C ASP A 155 5.78 -23.79 4.58
N GLY A 156 6.74 -22.98 4.10
CA GLY A 156 6.56 -22.24 2.85
C GLY A 156 6.54 -23.18 1.63
N PHE A 157 6.18 -22.62 0.48
CA PHE A 157 6.24 -23.35 -0.79
C PHE A 157 6.77 -22.44 -1.90
N TRP A 158 7.34 -23.05 -2.94
CA TRP A 158 7.79 -22.32 -4.12
C TRP A 158 6.61 -21.99 -5.01
N ILE A 159 6.59 -20.77 -5.53
CA ILE A 159 5.64 -20.32 -6.53
C ILE A 159 6.35 -19.99 -7.83
N ASP A 160 5.65 -20.31 -8.91
CA ASP A 160 5.98 -19.97 -10.28
C ASP A 160 5.51 -18.55 -10.61
N ASP A 161 6.13 -17.93 -11.61
CA ASP A 161 5.86 -16.55 -11.99
C ASP A 161 4.45 -16.34 -12.56
N SER A 162 3.84 -17.39 -13.14
CA SER A 162 2.48 -17.34 -13.69
C SER A 162 1.40 -17.06 -12.65
N TYR A 163 1.69 -17.25 -11.36
CA TYR A 163 0.76 -16.96 -10.25
C TYR A 163 0.94 -15.55 -9.68
N PHE A 164 2.01 -14.85 -10.05
CA PHE A 164 2.33 -13.53 -9.53
C PHE A 164 1.50 -12.44 -10.24
N ASP A 165 0.85 -11.58 -9.45
CA ASP A 165 0.20 -10.37 -9.97
C ASP A 165 1.04 -9.13 -9.64
N HIS A 166 1.25 -8.86 -8.35
CA HIS A 166 2.13 -7.79 -7.90
C HIS A 166 2.70 -8.07 -6.51
N ALA A 167 3.83 -7.43 -6.17
CA ALA A 167 4.32 -7.36 -4.80
C ALA A 167 4.05 -6.00 -4.18
N ILE A 168 3.74 -6.02 -2.90
CA ILE A 168 3.57 -4.90 -2.00
C ILE A 168 4.89 -4.79 -1.21
N ILE A 169 5.63 -3.70 -1.42
CA ILE A 169 6.91 -3.46 -0.75
C ILE A 169 6.76 -3.54 0.77
N ARG A 170 7.66 -4.33 1.40
CA ARG A 170 7.62 -4.64 2.84
C ARG A 170 7.75 -3.44 3.78
N THR A 171 8.51 -2.41 3.42
CA THR A 171 8.78 -1.33 4.38
C THR A 171 7.76 -0.22 4.21
N ALA A 172 6.66 -0.33 4.96
CA ALA A 172 5.95 0.87 5.40
C ALA A 172 6.94 1.65 6.27
N TYR A 173 7.79 2.46 5.65
CA TYR A 173 8.62 3.39 6.37
C TYR A 173 7.67 4.24 7.21
N THR A 174 7.85 4.20 8.53
CA THR A 174 7.13 5.06 9.46
C THR A 174 8.03 6.23 9.84
N LEU A 175 7.51 7.15 10.65
CA LEU A 175 8.31 8.23 11.20
C LEU A 175 9.51 7.72 12.00
N ASP A 176 9.46 6.49 12.53
CA ASP A 176 10.58 5.89 13.27
C ASP A 176 11.75 5.51 12.38
N ASN A 177 11.54 5.37 11.07
CA ASN A 177 12.60 5.10 10.12
C ASN A 177 13.31 6.37 9.64
N LEU A 178 12.76 7.55 9.92
CA LEU A 178 13.45 8.80 9.63
C LEU A 178 14.54 9.06 10.67
N PRO A 179 15.66 9.67 10.26
CA PRO A 179 16.66 10.14 11.22
C PRO A 179 16.06 11.10 12.24
N LYS A 180 16.38 10.87 13.52
CA LYS A 180 15.85 11.63 14.66
C LYS A 180 16.77 12.75 15.12
N GLU A 181 18.06 12.65 14.81
CA GLU A 181 19.05 13.67 15.16
C GLU A 181 19.17 14.72 14.06
N PRO A 182 19.29 16.01 14.40
CA PRO A 182 19.62 17.04 13.42
C PRO A 182 20.93 16.71 12.67
N GLY A 183 20.97 16.96 11.37
CA GLY A 183 22.14 16.65 10.55
C GLY A 183 21.85 16.60 9.05
N PHE A 184 22.86 16.18 8.29
CA PHE A 184 22.75 15.95 6.86
C PHE A 184 22.65 14.45 6.60
N TYR A 185 21.78 14.08 5.67
CA TYR A 185 21.46 12.70 5.37
C TYR A 185 21.46 12.46 3.87
N LYS A 186 22.21 11.46 3.44
CA LYS A 186 22.24 11.00 2.05
C LYS A 186 21.21 9.88 1.88
N ALA A 187 20.32 10.06 0.91
CA ALA A 187 19.36 9.06 0.47
C ALA A 187 20.02 8.00 -0.42
N SER A 188 19.38 6.85 -0.57
CA SER A 188 19.75 5.83 -1.56
C SER A 188 19.74 6.36 -3.00
N THR A 189 18.84 7.31 -3.29
CA THR A 189 18.78 8.06 -4.55
C THR A 189 19.93 9.05 -4.75
N LYS A 190 20.91 9.08 -3.83
CA LYS A 190 22.06 9.99 -3.79
C LYS A 190 21.73 11.45 -3.48
N SER A 191 20.45 11.82 -3.39
CA SER A 191 20.03 13.14 -2.89
C SER A 191 20.48 13.37 -1.44
N VAL A 192 20.78 14.62 -1.09
CA VAL A 192 21.18 15.00 0.28
C VAL A 192 20.16 15.95 0.87
N TRP A 193 19.78 15.68 2.11
CA TRP A 193 18.77 16.42 2.85
C TRP A 193 19.30 16.85 4.21
N LYS A 194 18.87 18.02 4.68
CA LYS A 194 19.14 18.51 6.03
C LYS A 194 17.90 18.34 6.89
N TYR A 195 18.07 17.74 8.06
CA TYR A 195 17.08 17.76 9.13
C TYR A 195 17.54 18.72 10.23
N ASP A 196 16.73 19.72 10.57
CA ASP A 196 17.06 20.70 11.62
C ASP A 196 16.50 20.34 13.01
N GLY A 197 15.83 19.19 13.12
CA GLY A 197 15.11 18.76 14.32
C GLY A 197 13.60 18.97 14.24
N ASN A 198 13.11 19.70 13.23
CA ASN A 198 11.69 19.94 12.99
C ASN A 198 11.30 19.74 11.51
N LEU A 199 12.12 20.22 10.58
CA LEU A 199 11.86 20.25 9.15
C LEU A 199 12.99 19.63 8.34
N TRP A 200 12.62 19.15 7.16
CA TRP A 200 13.52 18.60 6.15
C TRP A 200 13.68 19.56 4.98
N SER A 201 14.92 19.91 4.65
CA SER A 201 15.27 20.77 3.51
C SER A 201 16.13 20.01 2.51
N PRO A 202 15.85 20.09 1.20
CA PRO A 202 16.73 19.52 0.20
C PRO A 202 18.03 20.33 0.12
N VAL A 203 19.16 19.64 -0.02
CA VAL A 203 20.50 20.24 -0.16
C VAL A 203 21.05 19.93 -1.54
N LEU A 204 21.09 18.64 -1.90
CA LEU A 204 21.51 18.18 -3.23
C LEU A 204 20.43 17.29 -3.86
N ASN A 205 20.24 17.42 -5.18
CA ASN A 205 19.44 16.49 -5.96
C ASN A 205 20.19 15.16 -6.20
N HIS A 206 19.59 14.24 -6.96
CA HIS A 206 20.18 12.92 -7.25
C HIS A 206 21.43 12.99 -8.14
N ASP A 207 21.58 14.06 -8.91
CA ASP A 207 22.74 14.35 -9.76
C ASP A 207 23.90 15.01 -8.98
N GLY A 208 23.67 15.35 -7.70
CA GLY A 208 24.66 16.04 -6.86
C GLY A 208 24.70 17.55 -7.07
N GLU A 209 23.74 18.12 -7.80
CA GLU A 209 23.58 19.56 -7.95
C GLU A 209 22.83 20.15 -6.77
N ILE A 210 23.10 21.43 -6.47
CA ILE A 210 22.41 22.16 -5.42
C ILE A 210 20.91 22.16 -5.74
N ALA A 211 20.11 21.66 -4.80
CA ALA A 211 18.66 21.68 -4.95
C ALA A 211 18.17 23.13 -5.13
N PRO A 212 17.21 23.38 -6.04
CA PRO A 212 16.85 24.73 -6.43
C PRO A 212 16.52 25.59 -5.22
N ALA A 213 17.28 26.68 -5.07
CA ALA A 213 17.08 27.68 -4.05
C ALA A 213 15.83 28.49 -4.43
N TYR A 214 14.74 28.18 -3.75
CA TYR A 214 13.47 28.89 -3.75
C TYR A 214 12.39 28.51 -4.80
N PRO A 215 11.14 28.30 -4.33
CA PRO A 215 10.79 28.08 -2.92
C PRO A 215 11.41 26.77 -2.43
N VAL A 216 12.22 26.83 -1.36
CA VAL A 216 12.79 25.63 -0.74
C VAL A 216 11.60 24.86 -0.19
N SER A 217 11.26 23.72 -0.79
CA SER A 217 10.17 22.87 -0.33
C SER A 217 10.60 22.23 0.99
N VAL A 218 10.58 23.00 2.08
CA VAL A 218 10.74 22.48 3.44
C VAL A 218 9.56 21.56 3.74
N GLN A 219 9.86 20.36 4.23
CA GLN A 219 8.85 19.34 4.48
C GLN A 219 8.83 19.00 5.96
N ASN A 220 7.63 18.95 6.55
CA ASN A 220 7.47 18.34 7.87
C ASN A 220 7.77 16.82 7.78
N PRO A 221 8.06 16.12 8.90
CA PRO A 221 8.47 14.73 8.87
C PRO A 221 7.46 13.78 8.21
N LYS A 222 6.14 14.02 8.36
CA LYS A 222 5.10 13.21 7.71
C LYS A 222 5.12 13.37 6.19
N HIS A 223 5.22 14.61 5.72
CA HIS A 223 5.29 14.90 4.29
C HIS A 223 6.60 14.39 3.68
N PHE A 224 7.71 14.57 4.40
CA PHE A 224 9.01 14.03 4.00
C PHE A 224 9.02 12.51 3.91
N LEU A 225 8.36 11.82 4.84
CA LEU A 225 8.18 10.37 4.80
C LEU A 225 7.43 9.95 3.54
N LYS A 226 6.25 10.51 3.29
CA LYS A 226 5.40 10.17 2.13
C LYS A 226 6.15 10.41 0.82
N SER A 227 6.83 11.55 0.69
CA SER A 227 7.60 11.87 -0.52
C SER A 227 8.84 11.00 -0.67
N SER A 228 9.47 10.57 0.44
CA SER A 228 10.64 9.70 0.44
C SER A 228 10.31 8.25 0.11
N VAL A 229 9.15 7.76 0.55
CA VAL A 229 8.62 6.45 0.12
C VAL A 229 8.35 6.48 -1.38
N LYS A 230 7.59 7.47 -1.86
CA LYS A 230 7.25 7.61 -3.29
C LYS A 230 8.48 7.72 -4.20
N ALA A 231 9.53 8.37 -3.72
CA ALA A 231 10.77 8.57 -4.47
C ALA A 231 11.85 7.52 -4.16
N GLY A 232 11.55 6.47 -3.38
CA GLY A 232 12.50 5.39 -3.07
C GLY A 232 13.77 5.84 -2.35
N ARG A 233 13.71 6.86 -1.46
CA ARG A 233 14.90 7.52 -0.87
C ARG A 233 15.57 6.76 0.27
N PHE A 234 14.93 5.73 0.80
CA PHE A 234 15.48 4.97 1.92
C PHE A 234 16.52 3.92 1.47
N PRO A 235 17.46 3.52 2.36
CA PRO A 235 17.71 4.08 3.69
C PRO A 235 18.45 5.43 3.63
N PHE A 236 18.50 6.13 4.78
CA PHE A 236 19.26 7.37 4.93
C PHE A 236 20.56 7.13 5.71
N GLU A 237 21.67 7.65 5.20
CA GLU A 237 22.98 7.60 5.86
C GLU A 237 23.37 9.01 6.34
N LYS A 238 23.83 9.13 7.59
CA LYS A 238 24.29 10.41 8.13
C LYS A 238 25.59 10.81 7.45
N VAL A 239 25.64 12.05 6.99
CA VAL A 239 26.83 12.64 6.35
C VAL A 239 27.49 13.58 7.34
N GLU A 240 28.76 13.32 7.64
CA GLU A 240 29.58 14.28 8.37
C GLU A 240 30.06 15.35 7.40
N ALA A 241 29.45 16.54 7.49
CA ALA A 241 29.94 17.71 6.76
C ALA A 241 31.21 18.21 7.46
N THR A 242 32.37 17.91 6.88
CA THR A 242 33.62 18.60 7.22
C THR A 242 33.70 19.86 6.36
N PHE A 243 33.53 21.02 6.99
CA PHE A 243 33.81 22.29 6.36
C PHE A 243 35.33 22.46 6.37
N GLN A 244 35.96 22.45 5.18
CA GLN A 244 37.30 22.97 4.98
C GLN A 244 37.22 24.46 4.65
#